data_AF-A0A914Y8G0-F1
#
_entry.id   AF-A0A914Y8G0-F1
#
_cell.length_a   1.000
_cell.length_b   1.000
_cell.length_c   1.000
_cell.angle_alpha   90.00
_cell.angle_beta   90.00
_cell.angle_gamma   90.00
#
_symmetry.space_group_name_H-M   'P 1'
#
loop_
_entity.id
_entity.type
_entity.pdbx_description
1 polymer ?
#
loop_
_entity_poly.entity_id
_entity_poly.type
_entity_poly.pdbx_seq_one_letter_code
_entity_poly.pdbx_strand_id
1 'polypeptide(L)'
;MSGLVTIEKTEAQWKHQASIYHREYGISHSVGSLDGTYIQIRNIGDRTNWICRKRYPAINMTIMVDASGLICYVSCRWPGSMHDSTVYRNTDLYRVANRPPPGRWEPFPGAVVLADSAYIGIVGDNLLLAHPRFRRLTAQNARFYQ
;
A
#
# COMPACT_ATOMS: atom_id res chain seq x y z
N MET A 1 2.14 -7.45 -20.42
CA MET A 1 3.03 -6.28 -20.22
C MET A 1 2.88 -5.78 -18.79
N SER A 2 3.82 -6.13 -17.92
CA SER A 2 3.88 -5.76 -16.49
C SER A 2 4.90 -4.65 -16.30
N GLY A 3 4.46 -3.39 -16.39
CA GLY A 3 5.23 -2.24 -15.91
C GLY A 3 5.18 -2.17 -14.39
N LEU A 4 5.65 -3.23 -13.72
CA LEU A 4 5.73 -3.29 -12.27
C LEU A 4 7.17 -2.94 -11.89
N VAL A 5 7.39 -1.73 -11.36
CA VAL A 5 8.56 -1.53 -10.49
C VAL A 5 8.25 -2.34 -9.24
N THR A 6 8.85 -3.53 -9.16
CA THR A 6 8.68 -4.45 -8.04
C THR A 6 9.86 -4.24 -7.10
N ILE A 7 9.58 -4.29 -5.80
CA ILE A 7 10.59 -4.19 -4.77
C ILE A 7 11.32 -5.52 -4.67
N GLU A 8 12.47 -5.63 -5.33
CA GLU A 8 13.45 -6.65 -4.98
C GLU A 8 14.21 -6.17 -3.74
N LYS A 9 13.64 -6.39 -2.55
CA LYS A 9 14.30 -6.14 -1.26
C LYS A 9 14.46 -7.45 -0.49
N THR A 10 15.66 -7.73 0.00
CA THR A 10 15.95 -8.83 0.93
C THR A 10 15.30 -8.58 2.29
N GLU A 11 15.16 -9.63 3.11
CA GLU A 11 14.66 -9.50 4.48
C GLU A 11 15.48 -8.48 5.30
N ALA A 12 16.81 -8.45 5.12
CA ALA A 12 17.69 -7.47 5.77
C ALA A 12 17.36 -6.03 5.35
N GLN A 13 17.07 -5.81 4.07
CA GLN A 13 16.65 -4.49 3.58
C GLN A 13 15.28 -4.08 4.14
N TRP A 14 14.35 -5.03 4.28
CA TRP A 14 13.06 -4.77 4.93
C TRP A 14 13.20 -4.42 6.42
N LYS A 15 14.00 -5.19 7.15
CA LYS A 15 14.33 -4.90 8.56
C LYS A 15 15.00 -3.54 8.70
N HIS A 16 15.88 -3.18 7.76
CA HIS A 16 16.51 -1.87 7.75
C HIS A 16 15.46 -0.76 7.58
N GLN A 17 14.51 -0.88 6.65
CA GLN A 17 13.41 0.09 6.52
C GLN A 17 12.58 0.20 7.81
N ALA A 18 12.23 -0.93 8.43
CA ALA A 18 11.51 -0.94 9.71
C ALA A 18 12.27 -0.26 10.84
N SER A 19 13.60 -0.40 10.88
CA SER A 19 14.43 0.31 11.86
C SER A 19 14.41 1.83 11.65
N ILE A 20 14.34 2.30 10.39
CA ILE A 20 14.22 3.72 10.07
C ILE A 20 12.83 4.22 10.48
N TYR A 21 11.77 3.47 10.16
CA TYR A 21 10.41 3.85 10.56
C TYR A 21 10.26 3.98 12.08
N HIS A 22 10.83 3.04 12.84
CA HIS A 22 10.83 3.09 14.29
C HIS A 22 11.62 4.29 14.80
N ARG A 23 12.85 4.51 14.30
CA ARG A 23 13.74 5.57 14.77
C ARG A 23 13.24 6.99 14.44
N GLU A 24 12.76 7.20 13.22
CA GLU A 24 12.38 8.53 12.71
C GLU A 24 10.91 8.88 12.99
N TYR A 25 10.02 7.88 13.03
CA TYR A 25 8.57 8.11 13.12
C TYR A 25 7.89 7.42 14.31
N GLY A 26 8.63 6.61 15.10
CA GLY A 26 8.08 5.90 16.25
C GLY A 26 7.14 4.74 15.90
N ILE A 27 7.22 4.23 14.66
CA ILE A 27 6.32 3.18 14.17
C ILE A 27 7.11 1.90 13.94
N SER A 28 6.96 0.92 14.84
CA SER A 28 7.64 -0.37 14.75
C SER A 28 7.08 -1.23 13.62
N HIS A 29 7.96 -2.03 13.00
CA HIS A 29 7.65 -2.98 11.93
C HIS A 29 7.05 -2.39 10.63
N SER A 30 6.94 -1.07 10.51
CA SER A 30 6.51 -0.46 9.26
C SER A 30 7.59 -0.57 8.20
N VAL A 31 7.23 -1.04 7.01
CA VAL A 31 8.19 -1.23 5.91
C VAL A 31 7.95 -0.30 4.72
N GLY A 32 6.88 0.50 4.78
CA GLY A 32 6.56 1.50 3.77
C GLY A 32 5.22 2.18 4.02
N SER A 33 4.92 3.16 3.17
CA SER A 33 3.69 3.95 3.20
C SER A 33 2.98 3.87 1.85
N LEU A 34 1.70 3.52 1.86
CA LEU A 34 0.85 3.27 0.70
C LEU A 34 -0.18 4.39 0.57
N ASP A 35 -0.33 4.93 -0.64
CA ASP A 35 -1.36 5.93 -0.94
C ASP A 35 -1.93 5.75 -2.36
N GLY A 36 -3.16 6.21 -2.54
CA GLY A 36 -3.92 6.18 -3.78
C GLY A 36 -3.97 7.55 -4.44
N THR A 37 -3.79 7.61 -5.75
CA THR A 37 -3.88 8.85 -6.52
C THR A 37 -4.41 8.60 -7.93
N TYR A 38 -4.69 9.68 -8.66
CA TYR A 38 -5.27 9.62 -10.00
C TYR A 38 -4.31 10.20 -11.04
N ILE A 39 -4.03 9.42 -12.08
CA ILE A 39 -3.40 9.94 -13.31
C ILE A 39 -4.52 10.34 -14.26
N GLN A 40 -4.65 11.63 -14.54
CA GLN A 40 -5.66 12.13 -15.47
C GLN A 40 -5.35 11.66 -16.90
N ILE A 41 -6.39 11.20 -17.61
CA ILE A 41 -6.31 10.80 -19.02
C ILE A 41 -7.28 11.62 -19.85
N ARG A 42 -6.97 11.82 -21.14
CA ARG A 42 -7.72 12.75 -22.00
C ARG A 42 -8.95 12.12 -22.66
N ASN A 43 -8.86 10.85 -23.04
CA ASN A 43 -9.90 10.18 -23.81
C ASN A 43 -10.17 8.80 -23.25
N ILE A 44 -11.44 8.51 -22.98
CA ILE A 44 -11.93 7.22 -22.48
C ILE A 44 -12.91 6.55 -23.43
N GLY A 45 -13.28 7.20 -24.54
CA GLY A 45 -14.44 6.82 -25.35
C GLY A 45 -15.68 6.74 -24.47
N ASP A 46 -16.46 5.68 -24.64
CA ASP A 46 -17.69 5.44 -23.87
C ASP A 46 -17.45 4.74 -22.51
N ARG A 47 -16.20 4.63 -22.08
CA ARG A 47 -15.82 3.86 -20.87
C ARG A 47 -16.00 4.68 -19.59
N THR A 48 -17.24 4.81 -19.14
CA THR A 48 -17.62 5.60 -17.96
C THR A 48 -16.96 5.15 -16.65
N ASN A 49 -16.53 3.88 -16.55
CA ASN A 49 -15.79 3.37 -15.39
C ASN A 49 -14.41 4.02 -15.19
N TRP A 50 -13.90 4.76 -16.17
CA TRP A 50 -12.66 5.53 -16.00
C TRP A 50 -12.88 6.90 -15.40
N ILE A 51 -14.13 7.33 -15.17
CA ILE A 51 -14.42 8.56 -14.46
C ILE A 51 -14.17 8.35 -12.96
N CYS A 52 -13.26 9.14 -12.39
CA CYS A 52 -12.98 9.10 -10.96
C CYS A 52 -14.04 9.85 -10.13
N ARG A 53 -13.95 9.74 -8.80
CA ARG A 53 -14.81 10.46 -7.85
C ARG A 53 -14.80 11.99 -8.05
N LYS A 54 -13.70 12.53 -8.60
CA LYS A 54 -13.54 13.97 -8.92
C LYS A 54 -14.13 14.35 -10.30
N ARG A 55 -14.89 13.46 -10.94
CA ARG A 55 -15.63 13.68 -12.19
C ARG A 55 -14.76 14.01 -13.40
N TYR A 56 -13.55 13.47 -13.46
CA TYR A 56 -12.72 13.51 -14.66
C TYR A 56 -12.19 12.11 -15.02
N PRO A 57 -11.84 11.85 -16.30
CA PRO A 57 -11.28 10.58 -16.72
C PRO A 57 -9.88 10.35 -16.12
N ALA A 58 -9.66 9.22 -15.47
CA ALA A 58 -8.41 8.91 -14.79
C ALA A 58 -8.10 7.41 -14.71
N ILE A 59 -6.82 7.10 -14.56
CA ILE A 59 -6.31 5.82 -14.05
C ILE A 59 -6.20 5.97 -12.51
N ASN A 60 -6.76 5.03 -11.76
CA ASN A 60 -6.44 4.89 -10.33
C ASN A 60 -5.05 4.23 -10.21
N MET A 61 -4.15 4.95 -9.55
CA MET A 61 -2.79 4.55 -9.26
C MET A 61 -2.61 4.36 -7.75
N THR A 62 -2.02 3.25 -7.34
CA THR A 62 -1.56 3.05 -5.96
C THR A 62 -0.04 3.01 -5.94
N ILE A 63 0.57 3.76 -5.03
CA ILE A 63 2.03 3.86 -4.85
C ILE A 63 2.38 3.44 -3.43
N MET A 64 3.49 2.73 -3.27
CA MET A 64 4.18 2.56 -1.99
C MET A 64 5.53 3.27 -2.06
N VAL A 65 5.89 3.97 -0.99
CA VAL A 65 7.22 4.52 -0.76
C VAL A 65 7.88 3.85 0.45
N ASP A 66 9.20 3.79 0.47
CA ASP A 66 9.96 3.36 1.65
C ASP A 66 10.24 4.53 2.62
N ALA A 67 10.96 4.26 3.71
CA ALA A 67 11.19 5.25 4.78
C ALA A 67 11.97 6.48 4.32
N SER A 68 12.71 6.37 3.19
CA SER A 68 13.44 7.47 2.57
C SER A 68 12.60 8.26 1.56
N GLY A 69 11.31 7.93 1.42
CA GLY A 69 10.41 8.54 0.45
C GLY A 69 10.63 8.06 -0.99
N LEU A 70 11.42 7.00 -1.19
CA LEU A 70 11.67 6.44 -2.52
C LEU A 70 10.52 5.53 -2.93
N ILE A 71 10.03 5.71 -4.16
CA ILE A 71 9.01 4.85 -4.74
C ILE A 71 9.56 3.43 -4.83
N CYS A 72 8.87 2.52 -4.17
CA CYS A 72 9.25 1.12 -4.12
C CYS A 72 8.23 0.25 -4.86
N TYR A 73 6.93 0.60 -4.83
CA TYR A 73 5.90 -0.11 -5.59
C TYR A 73 4.97 0.86 -6.31
N VAL A 74 4.53 0.48 -7.52
CA VAL A 74 3.51 1.21 -8.28
C VAL A 74 2.56 0.24 -8.98
N SER A 75 1.26 0.54 -8.92
CA SER A 75 0.21 -0.12 -9.71
C SER A 75 -0.66 0.93 -10.41
N CYS A 76 -0.63 0.97 -11.75
CA CYS A 76 -1.38 1.94 -12.59
C CYS A 76 -2.36 1.25 -13.54
N ARG A 77 -3.11 0.25 -13.06
CA ARG A 77 -3.85 -0.68 -13.93
C ARG A 77 -5.37 -0.57 -13.82
N TRP A 78 -5.87 0.34 -12.98
CA TRP A 78 -7.26 0.33 -12.58
C TRP A 78 -8.02 1.56 -13.07
N PRO A 79 -9.30 1.40 -13.47
CA PRO A 79 -10.15 2.54 -13.80
C PRO A 79 -10.32 3.51 -12.64
N GLY A 80 -10.47 4.81 -12.94
CA GLY A 80 -10.64 5.86 -11.94
C GLY A 80 -11.84 5.69 -11.01
N SER A 81 -12.88 4.95 -11.42
CA SER A 81 -14.05 4.68 -10.57
C SER A 81 -13.78 3.65 -9.46
N MET A 82 -12.66 2.93 -9.52
CA MET A 82 -12.33 1.90 -8.53
C MET A 82 -11.90 2.52 -7.21
N HIS A 83 -12.37 1.93 -6.11
CA HIS A 83 -11.91 2.29 -4.76
C HIS A 83 -10.49 1.80 -4.51
N ASP A 84 -9.71 2.57 -3.73
CA ASP A 84 -8.30 2.27 -3.44
C ASP A 84 -8.12 0.92 -2.76
N SER A 85 -9.08 0.55 -1.89
CA SER A 85 -9.13 -0.80 -1.33
C SER A 85 -9.24 -1.85 -2.44
N THR A 86 -10.23 -1.75 -3.32
CA THR A 86 -10.38 -2.69 -4.44
C THR A 86 -9.13 -2.77 -5.32
N VAL A 87 -8.48 -1.63 -5.58
CA VAL A 87 -7.20 -1.59 -6.31
C VAL A 87 -6.13 -2.38 -5.55
N TYR A 88 -5.92 -2.10 -4.26
CA TYR A 88 -4.92 -2.77 -3.43
C TYR A 88 -5.11 -4.28 -3.36
N ARG A 89 -6.33 -4.78 -3.14
CA ARG A 89 -6.64 -6.24 -3.14
C ARG A 89 -6.14 -6.98 -4.38
N ASN A 90 -6.08 -6.29 -5.51
CA ASN A 90 -5.67 -6.88 -6.77
C ASN A 90 -4.19 -6.64 -7.11
N THR A 91 -3.44 -5.94 -6.26
CA THR A 91 -2.00 -5.73 -6.41
C THR A 91 -1.20 -6.99 -6.11
N ASP A 92 0.00 -7.08 -6.69
CA ASP A 92 0.97 -8.11 -6.30
C ASP A 92 1.47 -7.90 -4.87
N LEU A 93 1.50 -6.64 -4.39
CA LEU A 93 1.84 -6.30 -3.01
C LEU A 93 0.90 -6.99 -2.01
N TYR A 94 -0.42 -6.91 -2.23
CA TYR A 94 -1.40 -7.61 -1.40
C TYR A 94 -1.25 -9.14 -1.46
N ARG A 95 -0.98 -9.70 -2.64
CA ARG A 95 -0.79 -11.15 -2.80
C ARG A 95 0.43 -11.65 -2.05
N VAL A 96 1.57 -10.97 -2.20
CA VAL A 96 2.82 -11.32 -1.51
C VAL A 96 2.65 -11.20 0.01
N ALA A 97 1.97 -10.15 0.49
CA ALA A 97 1.73 -9.98 1.92
C ALA A 97 0.86 -11.10 2.51
N ASN A 98 -0.19 -11.55 1.82
CA ASN A 98 -1.16 -12.51 2.39
C ASN A 98 -0.85 -13.98 2.07
N ARG A 99 -0.19 -14.24 0.94
CA ARG A 99 0.15 -15.58 0.44
C ARG A 99 1.50 -15.51 -0.24
N PRO A 100 2.58 -15.40 0.54
CA PRO A 100 3.89 -15.32 -0.05
C PRO A 100 4.23 -16.62 -0.79
N PRO A 101 4.79 -16.56 -2.01
CA PRO A 101 5.19 -17.75 -2.74
C PRO A 101 6.41 -18.39 -2.06
N PRO A 102 6.51 -19.72 -1.98
CA PRO A 102 7.67 -20.41 -1.41
C PRO A 102 8.96 -19.93 -2.10
N GLY A 103 9.92 -19.42 -1.31
CA GLY A 103 11.22 -18.97 -1.81
C GLY A 103 11.21 -17.65 -2.59
N ARG A 104 10.11 -16.87 -2.55
CA ARG A 104 10.07 -15.49 -3.05
C ARG A 104 10.06 -14.48 -1.89
N TRP A 105 10.29 -13.22 -2.26
CA TRP A 105 10.25 -12.02 -1.43
C TRP A 105 9.17 -12.05 -0.33
N GLU A 106 9.59 -12.29 0.92
CA GLU A 106 8.73 -12.13 2.09
C GLU A 106 9.30 -11.01 2.97
N PRO A 107 8.49 -10.00 3.36
CA PRO A 107 8.80 -9.22 4.53
C PRO A 107 8.96 -10.17 5.74
N PHE A 108 9.74 -9.75 6.74
CA PHE A 108 9.85 -10.51 7.99
C PHE A 108 8.46 -10.64 8.66
N PRO A 109 8.20 -11.71 9.45
CA PRO A 109 6.93 -11.89 10.13
C PRO A 109 6.51 -10.67 10.94
N GLY A 110 5.28 -10.19 10.71
CA GLY A 110 4.73 -9.00 11.37
C GLY A 110 5.06 -7.66 10.71
N ALA A 111 5.72 -7.62 9.56
CA ALA A 111 5.89 -6.39 8.80
C ALA A 111 4.54 -5.79 8.37
N VAL A 112 4.42 -4.46 8.47
CA VAL A 112 3.21 -3.73 8.10
C VAL A 112 3.48 -2.60 7.11
N VAL A 113 2.50 -2.31 6.27
CA VAL A 113 2.48 -1.12 5.42
C VAL A 113 1.53 -0.09 6.01
N LEU A 114 1.99 1.14 6.16
CA LEU A 114 1.14 2.26 6.58
C LEU A 114 0.23 2.68 5.44
N ALA A 115 -1.05 2.91 5.70
CA ALA A 115 -1.98 3.36 4.67
C ALA A 115 -3.06 4.28 5.24
N ASP A 116 -3.71 5.04 4.34
CA ASP A 116 -4.83 5.91 4.70
C ASP A 116 -6.11 5.11 5.04
N SER A 117 -7.14 5.80 5.52
CA SER A 117 -8.41 5.15 5.88
C SER A 117 -9.22 4.61 4.69
N ALA A 118 -8.91 5.00 3.45
CA ALA A 118 -9.59 4.47 2.26
C ALA A 118 -9.31 2.96 2.04
N TYR A 119 -8.28 2.42 2.69
CA TYR A 119 -7.94 0.99 2.70
C TYR A 119 -8.62 0.18 3.82
N ILE A 120 -9.44 0.80 4.69
CA ILE A 120 -10.06 0.12 5.86
C ILE A 120 -10.92 -1.10 5.53
N GLY A 121 -11.44 -1.20 4.31
CA GLY A 121 -12.17 -2.40 3.86
C GLY A 121 -11.29 -3.66 3.76
N ILE A 122 -9.97 -3.57 3.99
CA ILE A 122 -8.99 -4.64 3.80
C ILE A 122 -8.06 -4.74 5.00
N VAL A 123 -8.56 -4.51 6.21
CA VAL A 123 -7.74 -4.75 7.41
C VAL A 123 -7.42 -6.24 7.48
N GLY A 124 -6.23 -6.60 7.01
CA GLY A 124 -5.53 -7.85 7.27
C GLY A 124 -4.26 -7.54 8.03
N ASP A 125 -3.54 -8.58 8.46
CA ASP A 125 -2.42 -8.51 9.41
C ASP A 125 -1.27 -7.55 9.04
N ASN A 126 -1.19 -7.14 7.77
CA ASN A 126 -0.05 -6.46 7.18
C ASN A 126 -0.34 -5.00 6.76
N LEU A 127 -1.50 -4.43 7.10
CA LEU A 127 -1.83 -3.04 6.78
C LEU A 127 -2.18 -2.27 8.06
N LEU A 128 -1.35 -1.27 8.38
CA LEU A 128 -1.51 -0.40 9.53
C LEU A 128 -2.16 0.91 9.09
N LEU A 129 -3.39 1.14 9.50
CA LEU A 129 -4.13 2.36 9.14
C LEU A 129 -3.68 3.54 10.01
N ALA A 130 -3.26 4.62 9.36
CA ALA A 130 -2.97 5.89 10.02
C ALA A 130 -4.29 6.61 10.36
N HIS A 131 -4.94 6.23 11.46
CA HIS A 131 -6.18 6.88 11.91
C HIS A 131 -5.89 7.90 13.03
N PRO A 132 -6.25 9.20 12.88
CA PRO A 132 -5.87 10.29 13.81
C PRO A 132 -6.66 10.31 15.13
N ARG A 133 -7.44 9.27 15.44
CA ARG A 133 -8.14 9.14 16.73
C ARG A 133 -7.56 7.96 17.50
N PHE A 134 -6.58 8.26 18.35
CA PHE A 134 -5.94 7.42 19.36
C PHE A 134 -6.90 6.81 20.41
N ARG A 135 -8.04 6.23 20.01
CA ARG A 135 -8.98 5.60 20.97
C ARG A 135 -9.37 4.16 20.64
N ARG A 136 -9.09 3.67 19.43
CA ARG A 136 -9.29 2.26 19.08
C ARG A 136 -8.22 1.82 18.10
N LEU A 137 -7.02 1.59 18.62
CA LEU A 137 -6.15 0.60 18.01
C LEU A 137 -6.99 -0.69 17.96
N THR A 138 -7.12 -1.32 16.79
CA THR A 138 -7.52 -2.72 16.78
C THR A 138 -6.50 -3.48 17.65
N ALA A 139 -6.87 -4.59 18.27
CA ALA A 139 -5.91 -5.39 19.05
C ALA A 139 -4.64 -5.71 18.23
N GLN A 140 -4.81 -5.83 16.92
CA GLN A 140 -3.76 -5.99 15.92
C GLN A 140 -2.87 -4.75 15.71
N ASN A 141 -3.40 -3.54 15.81
CA ASN A 141 -2.62 -2.31 15.67
C ASN A 141 -1.82 -2.00 16.96
N ALA A 142 -2.30 -2.41 18.12
CA ALA A 142 -1.69 -2.09 19.41
C ALA A 142 -0.29 -2.70 19.60
N ARG A 143 -0.01 -3.85 18.99
CA ARG A 143 1.30 -4.54 19.05
C ARG A 143 2.44 -3.80 18.34
N PHE A 144 2.12 -2.78 17.54
CA PHE A 144 3.11 -2.00 16.77
C PHE A 144 3.59 -0.73 17.47
N TYR A 145 3.00 -0.40 18.63
CA TYR A 145 3.31 0.79 19.42
C TYR A 145 3.91 0.45 20.80
N GLN A 146 4.26 -0.82 21.04
CA GLN A 146 5.03 -1.29 22.21
C GLN A 146 6.50 -1.39 21.85
#